data_AF-A0A2A5YRA3-F1
#
_entry.id   AF-A0A2A5YRA3-F1
#
_cell.length_a   1.000
_cell.length_b   1.000
_cell.length_c   1.000
_cell.angle_alpha   90.00
_cell.angle_beta   90.00
_cell.angle_gamma   90.00
#
_symmetry.space_group_name_H-M   'P 1'
#
loop_
_entity.id
_entity.type
_entity.pdbx_description
1 polymer ?
#
loop_
_entity_poly.entity_id
_entity_poly.type
_entity_poly.pdbx_seq_one_letter_code
_entity_poly.pdbx_strand_id
1 'polypeptide(L)'
;MSRRSLIGEALASVPSEPSATPAPETPATPRPNFTNKRLEAFGEAARIVKRPTIRLKPAECSIWPGNARDYSMLDEFRLRSLIDSILAEGGNRVPAVVRRTPGGPLPYELVTGTRRHWAISWLNTNHYPDIDLIAIIEDLDDEAAFRLADIENREREDISDLERGLNYKAAVDSYYGGVQLRMAERLKISKSQLSRYIALTEIPPFIVSAFHSPMDLQAKYAEKLLPLLRDGSARAKLEAAADQIAAEQSFRRSGDEQPITGPEVLSRLVQSTTTKGRVQRATIVAPRGDAIGQVEKDQQKVLTLSLSPSNLTVDEILEALRPVIEQAKMRSTRRR
;
A
#
# COMPACT_ATOMS: atom_id res chain seq x y z
N MET A 1 -24.29 -88.31 -15.71
CA MET A 1 -24.21 -88.08 -14.25
C MET A 1 -22.94 -87.33 -13.92
N SER A 2 -23.01 -86.41 -12.95
CA SER A 2 -21.87 -85.91 -12.16
C SER A 2 -21.02 -84.75 -12.71
N ARG A 3 -20.98 -83.68 -11.89
CA ARG A 3 -19.86 -82.73 -11.64
C ARG A 3 -19.45 -81.84 -12.83
N ARG A 4 -19.54 -80.51 -12.78
CA ARG A 4 -19.04 -79.59 -11.73
C ARG A 4 -19.63 -78.18 -11.93
N SER A 5 -20.11 -77.61 -10.83
CA SER A 5 -20.50 -76.21 -10.64
C SER A 5 -19.25 -75.35 -10.41
N LEU A 6 -19.24 -74.14 -10.97
CA LEU A 6 -18.50 -72.99 -10.48
C LEU A 6 -19.48 -71.82 -10.36
N ILE A 7 -20.16 -71.79 -9.22
CA ILE A 7 -20.80 -70.62 -8.63
C ILE A 7 -19.71 -69.88 -7.86
N GLY A 8 -19.43 -68.64 -8.25
CA GLY A 8 -18.74 -67.65 -7.42
C GLY A 8 -19.77 -66.87 -6.62
N GLU A 9 -19.77 -67.11 -5.30
CA GLU A 9 -20.02 -66.20 -4.17
C GLU A 9 -20.93 -64.97 -4.40
N ALA A 10 -22.14 -64.96 -3.80
CA ALA A 10 -22.44 -64.42 -2.47
C ALA A 10 -22.55 -62.87 -2.46
N LEU A 11 -23.77 -62.32 -2.56
CA LEU A 11 -24.56 -61.82 -1.41
C LEU A 11 -23.87 -60.69 -0.60
N ALA A 12 -24.24 -59.42 -0.86
CA ALA A 12 -24.90 -58.54 0.11
C ALA A 12 -25.08 -57.09 -0.42
N SER A 13 -26.23 -56.52 -0.06
CA SER A 13 -26.53 -55.08 0.10
C SER A 13 -26.59 -54.14 -1.13
N VAL A 14 -27.83 -53.90 -1.58
CA VAL A 14 -28.51 -52.64 -2.00
C VAL A 14 -27.66 -51.49 -2.59
N PRO A 15 -28.02 -51.00 -3.78
CA PRO A 15 -27.83 -49.59 -4.18
C PRO A 15 -29.21 -48.91 -4.36
N SER A 16 -29.60 -47.97 -3.50
CA SER A 16 -29.34 -46.52 -3.57
C SER A 16 -30.17 -45.80 -4.64
N GLU A 17 -31.04 -44.92 -4.16
CA GLU A 17 -31.93 -44.00 -4.89
C GLU A 17 -31.26 -43.25 -6.06
N PRO A 18 -32.04 -42.81 -7.06
CA PRO A 18 -31.51 -42.19 -8.28
C PRO A 18 -30.75 -40.89 -7.98
N SER A 19 -29.57 -40.75 -8.58
CA SER A 19 -28.72 -39.58 -8.46
C SER A 19 -29.43 -38.33 -8.96
N ALA A 20 -29.61 -37.34 -8.08
CA ALA A 20 -29.93 -35.98 -8.47
C ALA A 20 -28.75 -35.40 -9.28
N THR A 21 -29.05 -34.96 -10.50
CA THR A 21 -28.17 -34.13 -11.33
C THR A 21 -27.72 -32.90 -10.53
N PRO A 22 -26.43 -32.53 -10.52
CA PRO A 22 -26.01 -31.30 -9.87
C PRO A 22 -26.58 -30.10 -10.66
N ALA A 23 -27.35 -29.27 -9.97
CA ALA A 23 -27.80 -27.98 -10.47
C ALA A 23 -26.60 -27.10 -10.85
N PRO A 24 -26.74 -26.20 -11.85
CA PRO A 24 -25.65 -25.32 -12.24
C PRO A 24 -25.20 -24.46 -11.06
N GLU A 25 -23.90 -24.51 -10.78
CA GLU A 25 -23.27 -23.67 -9.77
C GLU A 25 -23.58 -22.20 -10.07
N THR A 26 -24.32 -21.59 -9.16
CA THR A 26 -24.60 -20.16 -9.17
C THR A 26 -23.25 -19.44 -9.05
N PRO A 27 -22.92 -18.45 -9.89
CA PRO A 27 -21.66 -17.74 -9.75
C PRO A 27 -21.57 -17.17 -8.34
N ALA A 28 -20.49 -17.54 -7.63
CA ALA A 28 -20.22 -17.10 -6.28
C ALA A 28 -20.36 -15.58 -6.22
N THR A 29 -21.32 -15.10 -5.43
CA THR A 29 -21.51 -13.68 -5.20
C THR A 29 -20.20 -13.11 -4.65
N PRO A 30 -19.65 -12.03 -5.25
CA PRO A 30 -18.43 -11.43 -4.75
C PRO A 30 -18.68 -11.00 -3.29
N ARG A 31 -17.79 -11.43 -2.38
CA ARG A 31 -17.87 -11.05 -0.97
C ARG A 31 -17.94 -9.52 -0.91
N PRO A 32 -18.95 -8.94 -0.24
CA PRO A 32 -19.12 -7.50 -0.24
C PRO A 32 -17.94 -6.86 0.48
N ASN A 33 -17.17 -6.04 -0.24
CA ASN A 33 -16.19 -5.17 0.38
C ASN A 33 -16.90 -4.25 1.39
N PHE A 34 -16.21 -3.92 2.48
CA PHE A 34 -16.73 -3.11 3.59
C PHE A 34 -17.28 -1.74 3.12
N THR A 35 -16.81 -1.27 1.97
CA THR A 35 -17.29 -0.11 1.20
C THR A 35 -18.72 -0.27 0.70
N ASN A 36 -19.07 -1.38 0.05
CA ASN A 36 -20.42 -1.62 -0.45
C ASN A 36 -21.44 -1.69 0.69
N LYS A 37 -21.05 -2.28 1.83
CA LYS A 37 -21.92 -2.36 3.01
C LYS A 37 -22.18 -0.99 3.66
N ARG A 38 -21.23 -0.04 3.55
CA ARG A 38 -21.40 1.35 4.03
C ARG A 38 -22.13 2.22 3.01
N LEU A 39 -21.92 2.00 1.71
CA LEU A 39 -22.69 2.65 0.66
C LEU A 39 -24.15 2.20 0.69
N GLU A 40 -24.41 0.92 1.01
CA GLU A 40 -25.74 0.38 1.30
C GLU A 40 -26.30 0.94 2.60
N ALA A 41 -25.51 1.06 3.68
CA ALA A 41 -25.96 1.71 4.92
C ALA A 41 -26.31 3.20 4.71
N PHE A 42 -25.63 3.89 3.78
CA PHE A 42 -26.03 5.21 3.32
C PHE A 42 -27.23 5.17 2.38
N GLY A 43 -27.35 4.17 1.50
CA GLY A 43 -28.53 3.98 0.64
C GLY A 43 -29.80 3.66 1.43
N GLU A 44 -29.68 2.96 2.55
CA GLU A 44 -30.77 2.57 3.44
C GLU A 44 -31.14 3.71 4.41
N ALA A 45 -30.17 4.51 4.87
CA ALA A 45 -30.41 5.74 5.63
C ALA A 45 -30.85 6.93 4.75
N ALA A 46 -30.43 7.00 3.48
CA ALA A 46 -30.82 8.03 2.51
C ALA A 46 -32.22 7.78 1.91
N ARG A 47 -32.81 6.60 2.12
CA ARG A 47 -34.19 6.30 1.69
C ARG A 47 -35.26 7.04 2.50
N ILE A 48 -34.93 7.69 3.62
CA ILE A 48 -35.94 8.28 4.52
C ILE A 48 -35.95 9.83 4.57
N VAL A 49 -34.95 10.54 4.02
CA VAL A 49 -35.08 12.00 3.79
C VAL A 49 -34.38 12.38 2.49
N LYS A 50 -35.16 12.71 1.44
CA LYS A 50 -34.62 13.40 0.26
C LYS A 50 -34.10 14.77 0.70
N ARG A 51 -32.79 14.88 0.91
CA ARG A 51 -32.16 16.18 1.19
C ARG A 51 -32.35 17.07 -0.06
N PRO A 52 -32.80 18.32 0.10
CA PRO A 52 -32.96 19.22 -1.04
C PRO A 52 -31.60 19.45 -1.69
N THR A 53 -31.51 19.17 -2.99
CA THR A 53 -30.34 19.48 -3.80
C THR A 53 -30.47 20.88 -4.39
N ILE A 54 -29.34 21.53 -4.60
CA ILE A 54 -29.20 22.78 -5.34
C ILE A 54 -28.42 22.52 -6.62
N ARG A 55 -28.57 23.43 -7.58
CA ARG A 55 -27.72 23.53 -8.77
C ARG A 55 -26.90 24.79 -8.67
N LEU A 56 -25.61 24.68 -8.96
CA LEU A 56 -24.68 25.80 -8.91
C LEU A 56 -23.65 25.66 -10.03
N LYS A 57 -23.14 26.78 -10.52
CA LYS A 57 -21.98 26.81 -11.41
C LYS A 57 -20.72 26.51 -10.60
N PRO A 58 -19.73 25.79 -11.14
CA PRO A 58 -18.44 25.59 -10.46
C PRO A 58 -17.80 26.91 -10.00
N ALA A 59 -17.96 27.99 -10.77
CA ALA A 59 -17.47 29.32 -10.41
C ALA A 59 -18.12 29.94 -9.15
N GLU A 60 -19.20 29.37 -8.61
CA GLU A 60 -19.85 29.80 -7.36
C GLU A 60 -19.27 29.09 -6.12
N CYS A 61 -18.34 28.15 -6.30
CA CYS A 61 -17.73 27.37 -5.23
C CYS A 61 -16.22 27.55 -5.18
N SER A 62 -15.66 27.84 -3.99
CA SER A 62 -14.25 27.61 -3.73
C SER A 62 -14.00 26.16 -3.35
N ILE A 63 -12.79 25.65 -3.58
CA ILE A 63 -12.38 24.34 -3.04
C ILE A 63 -11.98 24.53 -1.58
N TRP A 64 -12.54 23.74 -0.67
CA TRP A 64 -12.15 23.81 0.73
C TRP A 64 -10.69 23.38 0.91
N PRO A 65 -9.81 24.20 1.52
CA PRO A 65 -8.40 23.89 1.69
C PRO A 65 -8.13 22.65 2.57
N GLY A 66 -9.10 22.22 3.38
CA GLY A 66 -8.99 21.01 4.19
C GLY A 66 -9.17 19.69 3.43
N ASN A 67 -9.49 19.73 2.14
CA ASN A 67 -9.61 18.53 1.31
C ASN A 67 -8.23 17.91 1.03
N ALA A 68 -8.11 16.59 1.18
CA ALA A 68 -6.84 15.87 0.99
C ALA A 68 -6.33 15.83 -0.47
N ARG A 69 -7.21 16.09 -1.44
CA ARG A 69 -6.86 15.99 -2.86
C ARG A 69 -6.24 17.27 -3.38
N ASP A 70 -5.07 17.15 -4.02
CA ASP A 70 -4.50 18.23 -4.81
C ASP A 70 -5.33 18.46 -6.09
N TYR A 71 -5.97 19.63 -6.17
CA TYR A 71 -6.80 20.00 -7.29
C TYR A 71 -5.99 20.24 -8.58
N SER A 72 -4.72 20.65 -8.46
CA SER A 72 -3.84 20.93 -9.61
C SER A 72 -3.40 19.66 -10.35
N MET A 73 -3.46 18.51 -9.67
CA MET A 73 -3.11 17.19 -10.19
C MET A 73 -4.28 16.49 -10.91
N LEU A 74 -5.43 17.16 -11.02
CA LEU A 74 -6.57 16.71 -11.80
C LEU A 74 -6.44 17.17 -13.26
N ASP A 75 -6.67 16.24 -14.18
CA ASP A 75 -6.59 16.49 -15.62
C ASP A 75 -7.70 15.75 -16.38
N GLU A 76 -7.88 16.13 -17.64
CA GLU A 76 -8.90 15.59 -18.54
C GLU A 76 -8.72 14.11 -18.78
N PHE A 77 -7.46 13.64 -18.88
CA PHE A 77 -7.14 12.26 -19.18
C PHE A 77 -7.56 11.34 -18.02
N ARG A 78 -7.19 11.68 -16.79
CA ARG A 78 -7.56 10.97 -15.55
C ARG A 78 -9.05 10.96 -15.29
N LEU A 79 -9.75 12.01 -15.74
CA LEU A 79 -11.18 12.18 -15.51
C LEU A 79 -12.06 11.88 -16.72
N ARG A 80 -11.51 11.40 -17.85
CA ARG A 80 -12.25 11.16 -19.10
C ARG A 80 -13.55 10.41 -18.89
N SER A 81 -13.49 9.24 -18.25
CA SER A 81 -14.69 8.43 -18.00
C SER A 81 -15.75 9.15 -17.14
N LEU A 82 -15.32 9.99 -16.20
CA LEU A 82 -16.24 10.79 -15.38
C LEU A 82 -16.87 11.93 -16.19
N ILE A 83 -16.06 12.60 -17.03
CA ILE A 83 -16.52 13.67 -17.93
C ILE A 83 -17.58 13.11 -18.89
N ASP A 84 -17.30 11.98 -19.53
CA ASP A 84 -18.22 11.35 -20.49
C ASP A 84 -19.54 10.95 -19.81
N SER A 85 -19.47 10.41 -18.59
CA SER A 85 -20.66 10.06 -17.79
C SER A 85 -21.48 11.29 -17.41
N ILE A 86 -20.84 12.38 -16.93
CA ILE A 86 -21.53 13.62 -16.57
C ILE A 86 -22.20 14.24 -17.79
N LEU A 87 -21.53 14.23 -18.95
CA LEU A 87 -22.07 14.75 -20.19
C LEU A 87 -23.30 13.94 -20.66
N ALA A 88 -23.19 12.61 -20.66
CA ALA A 88 -24.28 11.72 -21.06
C ALA A 88 -25.52 11.84 -20.14
N GLU A 89 -25.30 12.15 -18.87
CA GLU A 89 -26.35 12.27 -17.86
C GLU A 89 -26.88 13.71 -17.68
N GLY A 90 -26.24 14.70 -18.32
CA GLY A 90 -26.58 16.12 -18.19
C GLY A 90 -26.27 16.71 -16.80
N GLY A 91 -25.32 16.12 -16.06
CA GLY A 91 -24.94 16.51 -14.71
C GLY A 91 -24.46 15.34 -13.86
N ASN A 92 -23.99 15.62 -12.64
CA ASN A 92 -23.56 14.58 -11.71
C ASN A 92 -24.73 13.92 -10.96
N ARG A 93 -24.90 12.60 -11.10
CA ARG A 93 -25.91 11.82 -10.34
C ARG A 93 -25.77 11.92 -8.82
N VAL A 94 -24.54 11.78 -8.33
CA VAL A 94 -24.25 11.86 -6.88
C VAL A 94 -23.96 13.32 -6.55
N PRO A 95 -24.77 13.98 -5.69
CA PRO A 95 -24.53 15.37 -5.33
C PRO A 95 -23.16 15.58 -4.69
N ALA A 96 -22.53 16.71 -4.99
CA ALA A 96 -21.42 17.22 -4.17
C ALA A 96 -21.94 17.71 -2.81
N VAL A 97 -21.04 17.84 -1.84
CA VAL A 97 -21.38 18.51 -0.58
C VAL A 97 -20.67 19.84 -0.52
N VAL A 98 -21.45 20.89 -0.33
CA VAL A 98 -20.98 22.25 -0.13
C VAL A 98 -21.45 22.77 1.21
N ARG A 99 -20.76 23.77 1.75
CA ARG A 99 -21.26 24.59 2.84
C ARG A 99 -21.33 26.05 2.40
N ARG A 100 -22.14 26.85 3.10
CA ARG A 100 -22.20 28.29 2.83
C ARG A 100 -20.96 28.98 3.39
N THR A 101 -20.51 30.04 2.71
CA THR A 101 -19.35 30.83 3.16
C THR A 101 -19.74 32.30 3.30
N PRO A 102 -20.45 32.69 4.38
CA PRO A 102 -20.85 34.08 4.58
C PRO A 102 -19.61 35.00 4.63
N GLY A 103 -19.56 36.00 3.76
CA GLY A 103 -18.41 36.93 3.67
C GLY A 103 -17.16 36.34 3.02
N GLY A 104 -17.22 35.11 2.48
CA GLY A 104 -16.15 34.52 1.68
C GLY A 104 -16.07 35.09 0.26
N PRO A 105 -15.01 34.73 -0.50
CA PRO A 105 -14.85 35.18 -1.89
C PRO A 105 -15.95 34.64 -2.81
N LEU A 106 -16.50 33.48 -2.48
CA LEU A 106 -17.58 32.81 -3.19
C LEU A 106 -18.66 32.39 -2.18
N PRO A 107 -19.94 32.28 -2.62
CA PRO A 107 -21.06 31.99 -1.71
C PRO A 107 -21.00 30.59 -1.08
N TYR A 108 -20.28 29.67 -1.72
CA TYR A 108 -20.16 28.29 -1.29
C TYR A 108 -18.70 27.83 -1.27
N GLU A 109 -18.47 26.83 -0.43
CA GLU A 109 -17.22 26.10 -0.38
C GLU A 109 -17.48 24.60 -0.52
N LEU A 110 -16.75 23.98 -1.45
CA LEU A 110 -16.86 22.57 -1.79
C LEU A 110 -16.08 21.70 -0.81
N VAL A 111 -16.81 20.90 -0.03
CA VAL A 111 -16.25 19.96 0.95
C VAL A 111 -15.92 18.62 0.29
N THR A 112 -16.86 18.06 -0.49
CA THR A 112 -16.68 16.77 -1.20
C THR A 112 -17.09 16.85 -2.66
N GLY A 113 -16.57 15.95 -3.49
CA GLY A 113 -16.88 15.91 -4.92
C GLY A 113 -15.96 16.79 -5.79
N THR A 114 -14.73 17.02 -5.37
CA THR A 114 -13.69 17.78 -6.11
C THR A 114 -13.52 17.34 -7.56
N ARG A 115 -13.54 16.02 -7.83
CA ARG A 115 -13.48 15.47 -9.19
C ARG A 115 -14.69 15.87 -10.06
N ARG A 116 -15.89 15.92 -9.48
CA ARG A 116 -17.12 16.32 -10.20
C ARG A 116 -17.12 17.82 -10.48
N HIS A 117 -16.70 18.62 -9.50
CA HIS A 117 -16.48 20.05 -9.68
C HIS A 117 -15.50 20.32 -10.82
N TRP A 118 -14.33 19.65 -10.82
CA TRP A 118 -13.33 19.78 -11.88
C TRP A 118 -13.89 19.38 -13.24
N ALA A 119 -14.52 18.21 -13.36
CA ALA A 119 -15.07 17.73 -14.62
C ALA A 119 -16.13 18.69 -15.20
N ILE A 120 -17.03 19.22 -14.35
CA ILE A 120 -18.05 20.18 -14.78
C ILE A 120 -17.42 21.52 -15.15
N SER A 121 -16.42 22.00 -14.39
CA SER A 121 -15.68 23.22 -14.75
C SER A 121 -14.98 23.09 -16.11
N TRP A 122 -14.38 21.93 -16.37
CA TRP A 122 -13.77 21.63 -17.67
C TRP A 122 -14.83 21.61 -18.78
N LEU A 123 -15.96 20.92 -18.58
CA LEU A 123 -17.08 20.88 -19.53
C LEU A 123 -17.63 22.29 -19.84
N ASN A 124 -17.78 23.13 -18.82
CA ASN A 124 -18.27 24.50 -18.96
C ASN A 124 -17.33 25.35 -19.84
N THR A 125 -16.02 25.10 -19.75
CA THR A 125 -15.01 25.77 -20.59
C THR A 125 -14.88 25.14 -21.99
N ASN A 126 -15.39 23.92 -22.18
CA ASN A 126 -15.29 23.14 -23.42
C ASN A 126 -16.67 22.91 -24.06
N HIS A 127 -17.43 23.99 -24.27
CA HIS A 127 -18.69 24.04 -25.03
C HIS A 127 -19.96 23.52 -24.35
N TYR A 128 -19.91 23.19 -23.06
CA TYR A 128 -21.08 22.75 -22.29
C TYR A 128 -21.36 23.65 -21.06
N PRO A 129 -21.59 24.96 -21.25
CA PRO A 129 -21.75 25.92 -20.15
C PRO A 129 -23.05 25.72 -19.34
N ASP A 130 -24.02 24.98 -19.88
CA ASP A 130 -25.32 24.77 -19.24
C ASP A 130 -25.33 23.64 -18.20
N ILE A 131 -24.23 22.88 -18.08
CA ILE A 131 -24.13 21.79 -17.10
C ILE A 131 -23.78 22.38 -15.73
N ASP A 132 -24.71 22.24 -14.78
CA ASP A 132 -24.54 22.67 -13.39
C ASP A 132 -24.01 21.56 -12.50
N LEU A 133 -23.27 21.94 -11.45
CA LEU A 133 -22.92 21.04 -10.36
C LEU A 133 -24.15 20.86 -9.45
N ILE A 134 -24.60 19.62 -9.33
CA ILE A 134 -25.64 19.25 -8.37
C ILE A 134 -24.99 19.04 -7.01
N ALA A 135 -25.48 19.75 -5.99
CA ALA A 135 -24.90 19.75 -4.66
C ALA A 135 -25.97 19.69 -3.56
N ILE A 136 -25.57 19.32 -2.36
CA ILE A 136 -26.35 19.47 -1.12
C ILE A 136 -25.61 20.47 -0.24
N ILE A 137 -26.35 21.38 0.38
CA ILE A 137 -25.81 22.30 1.37
C ILE A 137 -25.87 21.62 2.74
N GLU A 138 -24.72 21.53 3.40
CA GLU A 138 -24.62 21.09 4.78
C GLU A 138 -24.02 22.22 5.64
N ASP A 139 -24.51 22.35 6.86
CA ASP A 139 -23.92 23.24 7.86
C ASP A 139 -22.84 22.45 8.62
N LEU A 140 -21.58 22.68 8.25
CA LEU A 140 -20.42 21.92 8.72
C LEU A 140 -19.35 22.88 9.23
N ASP A 141 -18.90 22.66 10.46
CA ASP A 141 -17.62 23.20 10.93
C ASP A 141 -16.45 22.49 10.21
N ASP A 142 -15.23 23.01 10.40
CA ASP A 142 -14.04 22.49 9.71
C ASP A 142 -13.71 21.04 10.13
N GLU A 143 -14.02 20.63 11.36
CA GLU A 143 -13.80 19.23 11.81
C GLU A 143 -14.78 18.27 11.13
N ALA A 144 -16.05 18.64 11.04
CA ALA A 144 -17.07 17.84 10.39
C ALA A 144 -16.84 17.78 8.87
N ALA A 145 -16.45 18.90 8.26
CA ALA A 145 -16.03 18.97 6.86
C ALA A 145 -14.83 18.05 6.60
N PHE A 146 -13.83 18.06 7.49
CA PHE A 146 -12.66 17.18 7.42
C PHE A 146 -13.07 15.71 7.44
N ARG A 147 -13.89 15.31 8.41
CA ARG A 147 -14.33 13.92 8.55
C ARG A 147 -15.12 13.46 7.33
N LEU A 148 -15.96 14.32 6.78
CA LEU A 148 -16.74 14.00 5.60
C LEU A 148 -15.85 13.83 4.36
N ALA A 149 -14.89 14.74 4.16
CA ALA A 149 -13.93 14.66 3.06
C ALA A 149 -13.01 13.43 3.19
N ASP A 150 -12.55 13.10 4.40
CA ASP A 150 -11.74 11.91 4.65
C ASP A 150 -12.52 10.63 4.32
N ILE A 151 -13.80 10.51 4.71
CA ILE A 151 -14.62 9.35 4.36
C ILE A 151 -14.72 9.14 2.84
N GLU A 152 -14.80 10.21 2.05
CA GLU A 152 -14.82 10.14 0.57
C GLU A 152 -13.48 9.66 -0.01
N ASN A 153 -12.37 10.04 0.63
CA ASN A 153 -11.02 9.95 0.08
C ASN A 153 -10.19 8.78 0.63
N ARG A 154 -10.53 8.25 1.81
CA ARG A 154 -9.70 7.30 2.58
C ARG A 154 -9.33 6.01 1.85
N GLU A 155 -10.16 5.55 0.93
CA GLU A 155 -9.91 4.29 0.19
C GLU A 155 -9.59 4.54 -1.28
N ARG A 156 -9.40 5.80 -1.68
CA ARG A 156 -9.11 6.14 -3.06
C ARG A 156 -7.65 5.89 -3.43
N GLU A 157 -7.46 5.10 -4.48
CA GLU A 157 -6.14 4.77 -5.03
C GLU A 157 -5.47 5.94 -5.76
N ASP A 158 -6.18 7.03 -6.03
CA ASP A 158 -5.65 8.24 -6.68
C ASP A 158 -5.20 9.31 -5.67
N ILE A 159 -5.01 8.93 -4.39
CA ILE A 159 -4.45 9.78 -3.33
C ILE A 159 -3.33 8.99 -2.64
N SER A 160 -2.11 9.53 -2.67
CA SER A 160 -0.94 8.90 -2.08
C SER A 160 -1.04 8.82 -0.56
N ASP A 161 -0.35 7.84 0.03
CA ASP A 161 -0.25 7.74 1.48
C ASP A 161 0.45 8.97 2.10
N LEU A 162 1.33 9.63 1.35
CA LEU A 162 2.00 10.87 1.77
C LEU A 162 1.03 12.05 1.85
N GLU A 163 0.19 12.25 0.83
CA GLU A 163 -0.85 13.30 0.84
C GLU A 163 -1.84 13.08 1.98
N ARG A 164 -2.27 11.84 2.20
CA ARG A 164 -3.12 11.48 3.36
C ARG A 164 -2.42 11.81 4.68
N GLY A 165 -1.14 11.47 4.79
CA GLY A 165 -0.32 11.78 5.97
C GLY A 165 -0.25 13.27 6.26
N LEU A 166 0.00 14.09 5.23
CA LEU A 166 0.06 15.56 5.34
C LEU A 166 -1.30 16.15 5.77
N ASN A 167 -2.37 15.70 5.13
CA ASN A 167 -3.73 16.12 5.46
C ASN A 167 -4.11 15.71 6.90
N TYR A 168 -3.75 14.49 7.32
CA TYR A 168 -3.97 14.04 8.70
C TYR A 168 -3.17 14.83 9.72
N LYS A 169 -1.90 15.13 9.44
CA LYS A 169 -1.06 15.94 10.33
C LYS A 169 -1.67 17.33 10.53
N ALA A 170 -2.03 18.01 9.43
CA ALA A 170 -2.68 19.31 9.49
C ALA A 170 -4.01 19.28 10.28
N ALA A 171 -4.81 18.22 10.10
CA ALA A 171 -6.07 18.06 10.83
C ALA A 171 -5.86 17.81 12.33
N VAL A 172 -4.88 16.97 12.71
CA VAL A 172 -4.49 16.74 14.12
C VAL A 172 -4.20 18.07 14.81
N ASP A 173 -3.41 18.92 14.17
CA ASP A 173 -2.99 20.20 14.72
C ASP A 173 -4.17 21.20 14.78
N SER A 174 -4.97 21.27 13.71
CA SER A 174 -6.03 22.28 13.55
C SER A 174 -7.29 21.97 14.37
N TYR A 175 -7.72 20.70 14.42
CA TYR A 175 -9.06 20.33 14.91
C TYR A 175 -9.04 19.46 16.17
N TYR A 176 -7.92 18.82 16.47
CA TYR A 176 -7.81 17.85 17.57
C TYR A 176 -6.79 18.26 18.65
N GLY A 177 -6.27 19.50 18.57
CA GLY A 177 -5.35 20.07 19.55
C GLY A 177 -4.02 19.30 19.65
N GLY A 178 -3.53 18.77 18.53
CA GLY A 178 -2.29 17.98 18.49
C GLY A 178 -2.45 16.52 18.96
N VAL A 179 -3.65 16.09 19.37
CA VAL A 179 -3.86 14.77 19.98
C VAL A 179 -4.34 13.74 18.95
N GLN A 180 -3.41 12.94 18.40
CA GLN A 180 -3.71 11.88 17.42
C GLN A 180 -4.79 10.90 17.89
N LEU A 181 -4.84 10.55 19.18
CA LEU A 181 -5.82 9.59 19.70
C LEU A 181 -7.27 10.10 19.51
N ARG A 182 -7.52 11.40 19.75
CA ARG A 182 -8.85 12.01 19.57
C ARG A 182 -9.31 11.90 18.11
N MET A 183 -8.41 12.20 17.18
CA MET A 183 -8.69 12.07 15.75
C MET A 183 -8.94 10.61 15.35
N ALA A 184 -8.13 9.68 15.81
CA ALA A 184 -8.28 8.25 15.51
C ALA A 184 -9.66 7.72 15.95
N GLU A 185 -10.12 8.10 17.16
CA GLU A 185 -11.45 7.76 17.68
C GLU A 185 -12.57 8.35 16.81
N ARG A 186 -12.46 9.63 16.46
CA ARG A 186 -13.43 10.35 15.61
C ARG A 186 -13.53 9.77 14.19
N LEU A 187 -12.40 9.37 13.61
CA LEU A 187 -12.31 8.75 12.30
C LEU A 187 -12.61 7.24 12.30
N LYS A 188 -12.72 6.62 13.49
CA LYS A 188 -12.87 5.18 13.68
C LYS A 188 -11.77 4.36 12.98
N ILE A 189 -10.52 4.82 13.12
CA ILE A 189 -9.31 4.10 12.69
C ILE A 189 -8.41 3.83 13.89
N SER A 190 -7.50 2.86 13.76
CA SER A 190 -6.55 2.60 14.85
C SER A 190 -5.55 3.76 14.99
N LYS A 191 -5.17 4.08 16.23
CA LYS A 191 -4.10 5.06 16.51
C LYS A 191 -2.82 4.70 15.76
N SER A 192 -2.44 3.41 15.74
CA SER A 192 -1.25 2.93 15.02
C SER A 192 -1.32 3.22 13.52
N GLN A 193 -2.47 3.00 12.87
CA GLN A 193 -2.65 3.33 11.46
C GLN A 193 -2.50 4.83 11.21
N LEU A 194 -3.14 5.68 12.02
CA LEU A 194 -3.00 7.13 11.92
C LEU A 194 -1.55 7.58 12.11
N SER A 195 -0.86 7.03 13.13
CA SER A 195 0.54 7.35 13.40
C SER A 195 1.46 6.97 12.23
N ARG A 196 1.22 5.85 11.53
CA ARG A 196 2.01 5.47 10.33
C ARG A 196 1.88 6.49 9.19
N TYR A 197 0.66 6.98 8.93
CA TYR A 197 0.44 8.04 7.94
C TYR A 197 1.16 9.33 8.31
N ILE A 198 1.04 9.78 9.56
CA ILE A 198 1.69 11.01 10.02
C ILE A 198 3.22 10.86 10.01
N ALA A 199 3.74 9.70 10.41
CA ALA A 199 5.16 9.40 10.37
C ALA A 199 5.74 9.49 8.95
N LEU A 200 4.98 9.11 7.92
CA LEU A 200 5.41 9.23 6.53
C LEU A 200 5.73 10.68 6.13
N THR A 201 5.11 11.68 6.77
CA THR A 201 5.39 13.11 6.51
C THR A 201 6.77 13.55 7.00
N GLU A 202 7.44 12.74 7.81
CA GLU A 202 8.81 12.99 8.28
C GLU A 202 9.86 12.49 7.28
N ILE A 203 9.45 11.79 6.22
CA ILE A 203 10.35 11.28 5.19
C ILE A 203 10.93 12.46 4.38
N PRO A 204 12.27 12.62 4.33
CA PRO A 204 12.90 13.72 3.60
C PRO A 204 12.67 13.66 2.09
N PRO A 205 12.69 14.82 1.39
CA PRO A 205 12.50 14.88 -0.06
C PRO A 205 13.43 13.97 -0.87
N PHE A 206 14.70 13.81 -0.46
CA PHE A 206 15.66 12.96 -1.17
C PHE A 206 15.24 11.48 -1.17
N ILE A 207 14.56 11.01 -0.13
CA ILE A 207 13.99 9.65 -0.13
C ILE A 207 12.78 9.59 -1.06
N VAL A 208 11.91 10.60 -1.04
CA VAL A 208 10.73 10.66 -1.91
C VAL A 208 11.14 10.63 -3.38
N SER A 209 12.19 11.35 -3.77
CA SER A 209 12.71 11.37 -5.15
C SER A 209 13.27 10.05 -5.65
N ALA A 210 13.59 9.10 -4.76
CA ALA A 210 13.99 7.75 -5.17
C ALA A 210 12.82 6.92 -5.71
N PHE A 211 11.58 7.29 -5.39
CA PHE A 211 10.38 6.62 -5.89
C PHE A 211 9.96 7.20 -7.24
N HIS A 212 9.44 6.34 -8.13
CA HIS A 212 8.97 6.79 -9.44
C HIS A 212 7.76 7.71 -9.32
N SER A 213 6.83 7.35 -8.44
CA SER A 213 5.64 8.14 -8.09
C SER A 213 5.51 8.26 -6.57
N PRO A 214 4.98 9.38 -6.03
CA PRO A 214 4.59 9.47 -4.62
C PRO A 214 3.63 8.34 -4.18
N MET A 215 2.87 7.77 -5.11
CA MET A 215 1.99 6.62 -4.87
C MET A 215 2.75 5.35 -4.46
N ASP A 216 4.02 5.21 -4.87
CA ASP A 216 4.84 4.06 -4.55
C ASP A 216 5.38 4.11 -3.11
N LEU A 217 5.34 5.28 -2.46
CA LEU A 217 5.79 5.49 -1.09
C LEU A 217 4.63 5.21 -0.11
N GLN A 218 4.54 3.96 0.35
CA GLN A 218 3.46 3.49 1.22
C GLN A 218 3.70 3.81 2.70
N ALA A 219 2.64 4.03 3.48
CA ALA A 219 2.70 4.39 4.90
C ALA A 219 3.48 3.38 5.77
N LYS A 220 3.45 2.10 5.40
CA LYS A 220 4.21 1.04 6.10
C LYS A 220 5.74 1.18 5.95
N TYR A 221 6.22 1.96 5.00
CA TYR A 221 7.66 2.15 4.78
C TYR A 221 8.26 3.11 5.83
N ALA A 222 7.46 4.02 6.40
CA ALA A 222 7.90 4.96 7.42
C ALA A 222 8.55 4.25 8.63
N GLU A 223 7.94 3.15 9.10
CA GLU A 223 8.46 2.38 10.25
C GLU A 223 9.86 1.79 10.02
N LYS A 224 10.22 1.52 8.76
CA LYS A 224 11.54 0.98 8.38
C LYS A 224 12.56 2.08 8.13
N LEU A 225 12.13 3.17 7.49
CA LEU A 225 13.03 4.24 7.04
C LEU A 225 13.36 5.23 8.16
N LEU A 226 12.39 5.61 8.99
CA LEU A 226 12.62 6.64 10.02
C LEU A 226 13.67 6.27 11.06
N PRO A 227 13.74 5.03 11.59
CA PRO A 227 14.83 4.66 12.50
C PRO A 227 16.21 4.82 11.87
N LEU A 228 16.35 4.49 10.58
CA LEU A 228 17.60 4.62 9.84
C LEU A 228 17.95 6.08 9.54
N LEU A 229 16.96 6.92 9.28
CA LEU A 229 17.14 8.37 9.04
C LEU A 229 17.57 9.14 10.30
N ARG A 230 17.32 8.59 11.49
CA ARG A 230 17.76 9.14 12.78
C ARG A 230 19.21 8.79 13.13
N ASP A 231 19.75 7.74 12.53
CA ASP A 231 21.17 7.38 12.67
C ASP A 231 22.01 8.12 11.62
N GLY A 232 22.99 8.92 12.05
CA GLY A 232 23.75 9.79 11.14
C GLY A 232 24.55 9.03 10.07
N SER A 233 25.08 7.84 10.41
CA SER A 233 25.84 7.01 9.47
C SER A 233 24.93 6.34 8.45
N ALA A 234 23.81 5.76 8.89
CA ALA A 234 22.81 5.16 8.02
C ALA A 234 22.12 6.22 7.14
N ARG A 235 21.85 7.42 7.67
CA ARG A 235 21.29 8.54 6.91
C ARG A 235 22.17 8.91 5.71
N ALA A 236 23.48 9.07 5.90
CA ALA A 236 24.39 9.40 4.81
C ALA A 236 24.40 8.31 3.72
N LYS A 237 24.33 7.04 4.11
CA LYS A 237 24.22 5.91 3.15
C LYS A 237 22.87 5.89 2.42
N LEU A 238 21.78 6.18 3.13
CA LEU A 238 20.44 6.28 2.55
C LEU A 238 20.36 7.42 1.53
N GLU A 239 20.96 8.56 1.84
CA GLU A 239 21.00 9.72 0.94
C GLU A 239 21.74 9.38 -0.35
N ALA A 240 22.96 8.83 -0.24
CA ALA A 240 23.73 8.40 -1.41
C ALA A 240 23.00 7.32 -2.24
N ALA A 241 22.33 6.36 -1.59
CA ALA A 241 21.56 5.34 -2.28
C ALA A 241 20.30 5.91 -2.95
N ALA A 242 19.61 6.84 -2.28
CA ALA A 242 18.43 7.49 -2.82
C ALA A 242 18.76 8.33 -4.06
N ASP A 243 19.88 9.05 -4.06
CA ASP A 243 20.36 9.80 -5.21
C ASP A 243 20.68 8.89 -6.41
N GLN A 244 21.36 7.76 -6.15
CA GLN A 244 21.64 6.75 -7.19
C GLN A 244 20.35 6.17 -7.78
N ILE A 245 19.40 5.80 -6.93
CA ILE A 245 18.10 5.24 -7.37
C ILE A 245 17.30 6.30 -8.14
N ALA A 246 17.28 7.55 -7.68
CA ALA A 246 16.59 8.65 -8.36
C ALA A 246 17.17 8.91 -9.75
N ALA A 247 18.50 8.91 -9.89
CA ALA A 247 19.17 9.03 -11.18
C ALA A 247 18.83 7.85 -12.11
N GLU A 248 18.83 6.62 -11.58
CA GLU A 248 18.43 5.42 -12.34
C GLU A 248 16.96 5.48 -12.79
N GLN A 249 16.05 5.90 -11.91
CA GLN A 249 14.63 6.09 -12.24
C GLN A 249 14.43 7.14 -13.33
N SER A 250 15.17 8.24 -13.27
CA SER A 250 15.13 9.29 -14.29
C SER A 250 15.62 8.77 -15.64
N PHE A 251 16.71 7.99 -15.65
CA PHE A 251 17.24 7.38 -16.86
C PHE A 251 16.23 6.39 -17.47
N ARG A 252 15.68 5.48 -16.66
CA ARG A 252 14.66 4.50 -17.09
C ARG A 252 13.44 5.18 -17.71
N ARG A 253 12.97 6.28 -17.11
CA ARG A 253 11.85 7.08 -17.63
C ARG A 253 12.13 7.66 -19.01
N SER A 254 13.36 8.05 -19.30
CA SER A 254 13.76 8.57 -20.62
C SER A 254 13.96 7.48 -21.68
N GLY A 255 14.33 6.27 -21.25
CA GLY A 255 14.62 5.12 -22.13
C GLY A 255 13.44 4.19 -22.37
N ASP A 256 12.22 4.54 -21.94
CA ASP A 256 11.02 3.68 -21.97
C ASP A 256 11.21 2.33 -21.25
N GLU A 257 12.07 2.32 -20.22
CA GLU A 257 12.29 1.15 -19.37
C GLU A 257 11.30 1.11 -18.19
N GLN A 258 11.00 -0.10 -17.69
CA GLN A 258 10.13 -0.25 -16.53
C GLN A 258 10.71 0.44 -15.28
N PRO A 259 9.87 1.19 -14.53
CA PRO A 259 10.30 1.87 -13.32
C PRO A 259 10.68 0.87 -12.22
N ILE A 260 11.57 1.29 -11.34
CA ILE A 260 11.89 0.52 -10.13
C ILE A 260 10.69 0.61 -9.19
N THR A 261 10.15 -0.54 -8.79
CA THR A 261 8.94 -0.60 -7.96
C THR A 261 9.20 -0.11 -6.54
N GLY A 262 8.18 0.43 -5.86
CA GLY A 262 8.30 0.88 -4.46
C GLY A 262 8.90 -0.14 -3.49
N PRO A 263 8.50 -1.44 -3.52
CA PRO A 263 9.14 -2.47 -2.70
C PRO A 263 10.63 -2.65 -2.98
N GLU A 264 11.05 -2.57 -4.24
CA GLU A 264 12.45 -2.71 -4.64
C GLU A 264 13.27 -1.47 -4.21
N VAL A 265 12.72 -0.26 -4.38
CA VAL A 265 13.34 0.98 -3.88
C VAL A 265 13.58 0.88 -2.37
N LEU A 266 12.56 0.50 -1.59
CA LEU A 266 12.70 0.29 -0.15
C LEU A 266 13.78 -0.75 0.18
N SER A 267 13.78 -1.88 -0.54
CA SER A 267 14.75 -2.95 -0.33
C SER A 267 16.18 -2.45 -0.52
N ARG A 268 16.46 -1.75 -1.63
CA ARG A 268 17.78 -1.16 -1.92
C ARG A 268 18.19 -0.12 -0.89
N LEU A 269 17.28 0.77 -0.50
CA LEU A 269 17.52 1.77 0.54
C LEU A 269 17.94 1.12 1.85
N VAL A 270 17.17 0.14 2.34
CA VAL A 270 17.49 -0.56 3.60
C VAL A 270 18.81 -1.34 3.47
N GLN A 271 19.05 -2.02 2.34
CA GLN A 271 20.30 -2.75 2.08
C GLN A 271 21.54 -1.83 2.02
N SER A 272 21.39 -0.57 1.61
CA SER A 272 22.51 0.38 1.62
C SER A 272 23.05 0.62 3.03
N THR A 273 22.19 0.49 4.05
CA THR A 273 22.56 0.70 5.45
C THR A 273 23.20 -0.52 6.09
N THR A 274 22.90 -1.72 5.57
CA THR A 274 23.49 -2.95 6.08
C THR A 274 24.92 -3.07 5.56
N THR A 275 25.87 -3.04 6.48
CA THR A 275 27.25 -3.37 6.15
C THR A 275 27.27 -4.84 5.76
N LYS A 276 27.47 -5.18 4.47
CA LYS A 276 27.76 -6.56 4.07
C LYS A 276 28.92 -7.04 4.93
N GLY A 277 28.63 -7.93 5.88
CA GLY A 277 29.65 -8.57 6.67
C GLY A 277 30.64 -9.21 5.72
N ARG A 278 31.94 -8.94 5.91
CA ARG A 278 32.98 -9.68 5.21
C ARG A 278 32.82 -11.15 5.61
N VAL A 279 32.21 -11.96 4.74
CA VAL A 279 32.16 -13.42 4.92
C VAL A 279 33.60 -13.90 4.94
N GLN A 280 34.06 -14.37 6.10
CA GLN A 280 35.37 -15.00 6.20
C GLN A 280 35.24 -16.39 5.58
N ARG A 281 35.80 -16.53 4.38
CA ARG A 281 35.96 -17.81 3.69
C ARG A 281 37.33 -18.37 4.00
N ALA A 282 37.38 -19.62 4.43
CA ALA A 282 38.62 -20.38 4.49
C ALA A 282 38.43 -21.71 3.77
N THR A 283 39.47 -22.15 3.05
CA THR A 283 39.49 -23.47 2.42
C THR A 283 39.83 -24.52 3.46
N ILE A 284 39.11 -25.63 3.45
CA ILE A 284 39.39 -26.80 4.27
C ILE A 284 40.38 -27.67 3.49
N VAL A 285 41.53 -27.95 4.07
CA VAL A 285 42.63 -28.68 3.42
C VAL A 285 42.88 -29.97 4.19
N ALA A 286 42.98 -31.09 3.47
CA ALA A 286 43.32 -32.39 4.03
C ALA A 286 44.79 -32.46 4.46
N PRO A 287 45.19 -33.42 5.32
CA PRO A 287 46.59 -33.60 5.73
C PRO A 287 47.59 -33.77 4.57
N ARG A 288 47.12 -34.27 3.40
CA ARG A 288 47.91 -34.42 2.17
C ARG A 288 47.98 -33.16 1.29
N GLY A 289 47.32 -32.07 1.68
CA GLY A 289 47.32 -30.80 0.95
C GLY A 289 46.15 -30.60 -0.02
N ASP A 290 45.28 -31.59 -0.18
CA ASP A 290 44.12 -31.50 -1.07
C ASP A 290 43.02 -30.60 -0.49
N ALA A 291 42.44 -29.72 -1.31
CA ALA A 291 41.30 -28.89 -0.92
C ALA A 291 40.02 -29.73 -0.92
N ILE A 292 39.40 -29.91 0.25
CA ILE A 292 38.22 -30.78 0.43
C ILE A 292 36.92 -30.01 0.60
N GLY A 293 37.00 -28.68 0.72
CA GLY A 293 35.81 -27.86 0.92
C GLY A 293 36.11 -26.43 1.33
N GLN A 294 35.04 -25.73 1.71
CA GLN A 294 35.09 -24.37 2.22
C GLN A 294 34.30 -24.26 3.52
N VAL A 295 34.78 -23.39 4.39
CA VAL A 295 34.05 -22.94 5.56
C VAL A 295 33.66 -21.47 5.38
N GLU A 296 32.37 -21.20 5.52
CA GLU A 296 31.84 -19.85 5.58
C GLU A 296 31.35 -19.58 7.01
N LYS A 297 31.75 -18.43 7.55
CA LYS A 297 31.25 -17.95 8.85
C LYS A 297 30.43 -16.68 8.65
N ASP A 298 29.15 -16.75 9.03
CA ASP A 298 28.26 -15.59 9.02
C ASP A 298 28.27 -14.85 10.38
N GLN A 299 27.82 -13.59 10.39
CA GLN A 299 27.71 -12.75 11.59
C GLN A 299 26.74 -13.33 12.63
N GLN A 300 25.79 -14.17 12.24
CA GLN A 300 24.89 -14.89 13.16
C GLN A 300 25.57 -16.07 13.89
N LYS A 301 26.90 -16.19 13.80
CA LYS A 301 27.72 -17.29 14.35
C LYS A 301 27.38 -18.68 13.79
N VAL A 302 26.62 -18.75 12.70
CA VAL A 302 26.38 -19.99 11.96
C VAL A 302 27.61 -20.30 11.11
N LEU A 303 28.07 -21.54 11.19
CA LEU A 303 29.14 -22.08 10.34
C LEU A 303 28.51 -22.97 9.27
N THR A 304 28.77 -22.62 8.01
CA THR A 304 28.38 -23.43 6.87
C THR A 304 29.64 -24.13 6.35
N LEU A 305 29.61 -25.47 6.34
CA LEU A 305 30.67 -26.30 5.80
C LEU A 305 30.19 -26.88 4.48
N SER A 306 30.91 -26.57 3.40
CA SER A 306 30.64 -27.12 2.06
C SER A 306 31.77 -28.05 1.70
N LEU A 307 31.48 -29.36 1.58
CA LEU A 307 32.45 -30.37 1.19
C LEU A 307 32.30 -30.69 -0.30
N SER A 308 33.42 -30.80 -0.99
CA SER A 308 33.46 -31.27 -2.38
C SER A 308 33.64 -32.79 -2.41
N PRO A 309 33.06 -33.49 -3.41
CA PRO A 309 33.31 -34.92 -3.59
C PRO A 309 34.82 -35.19 -3.67
N SER A 310 35.32 -36.12 -2.87
CA SER A 310 36.73 -36.49 -2.81
C SER A 310 36.88 -38.00 -2.61
N ASN A 311 38.05 -38.54 -2.96
CA ASN A 311 38.37 -39.97 -2.78
C ASN A 311 38.95 -40.28 -1.39
N LEU A 312 38.80 -39.35 -0.45
CA LEU A 312 39.32 -39.49 0.91
C LEU A 312 38.41 -40.38 1.75
N THR A 313 39.02 -41.04 2.73
CA THR A 313 38.29 -41.80 3.74
C THR A 313 37.53 -40.87 4.68
N VAL A 314 36.50 -41.40 5.36
CA VAL A 314 35.72 -40.64 6.35
C VAL A 314 36.61 -40.07 7.46
N ASP A 315 37.61 -40.84 7.89
CA ASP A 315 38.54 -40.43 8.95
C ASP A 315 39.42 -39.25 8.51
N GLU A 316 39.92 -39.25 7.28
CA GLU A 316 40.70 -38.14 6.70
C GLU A 316 39.87 -36.85 6.59
N ILE A 317 38.58 -36.97 6.25
CA ILE A 317 37.65 -35.83 6.20
C ILE A 317 37.39 -35.28 7.60
N LEU A 318 37.18 -36.15 8.59
CA LEU A 318 36.96 -35.74 9.99
C LEU A 318 38.21 -35.09 10.60
N GLU A 319 39.40 -35.58 10.26
CA GLU A 319 40.67 -34.99 10.69
C GLU A 319 40.85 -33.57 10.16
N ALA A 320 40.52 -33.33 8.88
CA ALA A 320 40.57 -32.01 8.26
C ALA A 320 39.51 -31.03 8.81
N LEU A 321 38.35 -31.53 9.25
CA LEU A 321 37.28 -30.72 9.84
C LEU A 321 37.51 -30.38 11.32
N ARG A 322 38.22 -31.23 12.06
CA ARG A 322 38.50 -31.06 13.50
C ARG A 322 39.03 -29.66 13.87
N PRO A 323 40.08 -29.11 13.24
CA PRO A 323 40.60 -27.79 13.62
C PRO A 323 39.60 -26.66 13.34
N VAL A 324 38.78 -26.78 12.27
CA VAL A 324 37.76 -25.79 11.91
C VAL A 324 36.65 -25.74 12.98
N ILE A 325 36.21 -26.91 13.45
CA ILE A 325 35.19 -27.05 14.50
C ILE A 325 35.73 -26.60 15.86
N GLU A 326 36.99 -26.92 16.18
CA GLU A 326 37.62 -26.52 17.44
C GLU A 326 37.83 -24.99 17.54
N GLN A 327 38.33 -24.36 16.46
CA GLN A 327 38.46 -22.89 16.38
C GLN A 327 37.10 -22.19 16.48
N ALA A 328 36.04 -22.80 15.94
CA ALA A 328 34.67 -22.32 16.07
C ALA A 328 34.16 -22.37 17.52
N LYS A 329 34.40 -23.49 18.23
CA LYS A 329 34.02 -23.65 19.65
C LYS A 329 34.71 -22.63 20.55
N MET A 330 36.01 -22.38 20.37
CA MET A 330 36.78 -21.44 21.22
C MET A 330 36.32 -19.98 21.11
N ARG A 331 35.76 -19.56 19.97
CA ARG A 331 35.29 -18.18 19.78
C ARG A 331 33.86 -17.92 20.29
N SER A 332 33.15 -18.95 20.75
CA SER A 332 31.79 -18.81 21.29
C SER A 332 31.77 -18.24 22.73
N THR A 333 32.85 -18.40 23.49
CA THR A 333 32.86 -18.31 24.97
C THR A 333 33.70 -17.17 25.58
N ARG A 334 33.86 -16.03 24.90
CA ARG A 334 34.31 -14.79 25.57
C ARG A 334 33.29 -13.66 25.42
N ARG A 335 32.26 -13.69 26.27
CA ARG A 335 31.67 -12.46 26.83
C ARG A 335 32.46 -12.15 28.10
N ARG A 336 33.23 -11.06 28.09
CA ARG A 336 33.55 -10.31 29.30
C ARG A 336 32.61 -9.12 29.35
#